data_AF-Q1GBZ2-F1
#
_entry.id   AF-Q1GBZ2-F1
#
_cell.length_a   1.000
_cell.length_b   1.000
_cell.length_c   1.000
_cell.angle_alpha   90.00
_cell.angle_beta   90.00
_cell.angle_gamma   90.00
#
_symmetry.space_group_name_H-M   'P 1'
#
loop_
_entity.id
_entity.type
_entity.pdbx_description
1 polymer ?
#
loop_
_entity_poly.entity_id
_entity_poly.type
_entity_poly.pdbx_seq_one_letter_code
_entity_poly.pdbx_strand_id
1 'polypeptide(L)' 'MNFTLADQSIQYTFKAEKYDKGQMQRSLQNVKLDASPESLVKVGQAISKLQGDELAALTLVQKHNLTLA' A
#
# COMPACT_ATOMS: atom_id res chain seq x y z
N MET A 1 -0.66 2.03 -29.04
CA MET A 1 -1.12 1.74 -27.67
C MET A 1 -0.18 2.40 -26.69
N ASN A 2 -0.68 3.38 -25.93
CA ASN A 2 0.11 4.04 -24.89
C ASN A 2 -0.46 3.68 -23.51
N PHE A 3 0.41 3.52 -22.51
CA PHE A 3 0.03 3.27 -21.13
C PHE A 3 0.21 4.56 -20.33
N THR A 4 -0.87 5.06 -19.75
CA THR A 4 -0.82 6.22 -18.86
C THR A 4 -1.23 5.80 -17.46
N LEU A 5 -0.34 6.00 -16.48
CA LEU A 5 -0.63 5.71 -15.07
C LEU A 5 -1.78 6.62 -14.60
N ALA A 6 -2.87 6.00 -14.13
CA ALA A 6 -4.13 6.68 -13.82
C ALA A 6 -4.37 6.79 -12.32
N ASP A 7 -4.00 5.77 -11.56
CA ASP A 7 -4.24 5.69 -10.12
C ASP A 7 -3.19 4.78 -9.48
N GLN A 8 -2.84 5.09 -8.23
CA GLN A 8 -1.94 4.29 -7.42
C GLN A 8 -2.49 4.17 -6.00
N SER A 9 -2.46 2.95 -5.49
CA SER A 9 -2.83 2.63 -4.12
C SER A 9 -1.83 1.67 -3.51
N ILE A 10 -1.78 1.60 -2.19
CA ILE A 10 -0.95 0.65 -1.47
C ILE A 10 -1.77 -0.10 -0.44
N GLN A 11 -1.56 -1.41 -0.36
CA GLN A 11 -2.15 -2.26 0.65
C GLN A 11 -1.08 -2.68 1.65
N TYR A 12 -1.28 -2.34 2.92
CA TYR A 12 -0.44 -2.81 4.02
C TYR A 12 -1.11 -4.00 4.72
N THR A 13 -0.31 -4.95 5.16
CA THR A 13 -0.74 -6.05 6.03
C THR A 13 -0.03 -5.91 7.36
N PHE A 14 -0.80 -5.72 8.42
CA PHE A 14 -0.35 -5.66 9.80
C PHE A 14 -0.63 -6.99 10.49
N LYS A 15 0.24 -7.44 11.38
CA LYS A 15 0.06 -8.64 12.22
C LYS A 15 0.03 -8.25 13.69
N ALA A 16 -0.95 -8.79 14.39
CA ALA A 16 -1.09 -8.70 15.84
C ALA A 16 -2.15 -9.69 16.32
N GLU A 17 -2.01 -10.14 17.57
CA GLU A 17 -2.95 -11.09 18.21
C GLU A 17 -4.36 -10.52 18.38
N LYS A 18 -4.51 -9.18 18.40
CA LYS A 18 -5.79 -8.49 18.55
C LYS A 18 -6.73 -8.61 17.35
N TYR A 19 -6.27 -9.17 16.22
CA TYR A 19 -7.07 -9.31 15.00
C TYR A 19 -7.65 -10.72 14.87
N ASP A 20 -8.88 -10.85 14.37
CA ASP A 20 -9.61 -12.13 14.25
C ASP A 20 -8.87 -13.24 13.45
N LYS A 21 -7.89 -12.87 12.63
CA LYS A 21 -7.04 -13.80 11.84
C LYS A 21 -5.55 -13.63 12.10
N GLY A 22 -5.17 -12.97 13.20
CA GLY A 22 -3.79 -12.58 13.52
C GLY A 22 -3.21 -11.52 12.59
N GLN A 23 -4.01 -11.00 11.65
CA GLN A 23 -3.61 -9.98 10.67
C GLN A 23 -4.76 -9.09 10.26
N MET A 24 -4.43 -7.86 9.86
CA MET A 24 -5.33 -6.85 9.31
C MET A 24 -4.73 -6.30 8.03
N GLN A 25 -5.55 -6.17 6.98
CA GLN A 25 -5.17 -5.51 5.74
C GLN A 25 -5.77 -4.10 5.69
N ARG A 26 -4.97 -3.13 5.28
CA ARG A 26 -5.38 -1.73 5.14
C ARG A 26 -4.90 -1.17 3.81
N SER A 27 -5.84 -0.74 2.99
CA SER A 27 -5.54 -0.12 1.70
C SER A 27 -5.62 1.39 1.79
N LEU A 28 -4.57 2.08 1.35
CA LEU A 28 -4.54 3.53 1.19
C LEU A 28 -4.58 3.87 -0.30
N GLN A 29 -5.57 4.67 -0.68
CA GLN A 29 -5.77 5.13 -2.06
C GLN A 29 -5.04 6.46 -2.31
N ASN A 30 -4.94 6.87 -3.58
CA ASN A 30 -4.35 8.14 -4.00
C ASN A 30 -2.89 8.33 -3.53
N VAL A 31 -2.12 7.25 -3.55
CA VAL A 31 -0.68 7.32 -3.28
C VAL A 31 -0.03 8.07 -4.44
N LYS A 32 0.90 8.97 -4.13
CA LYS A 32 1.66 9.69 -5.17
C LYS A 32 2.32 8.72 -6.15
N LEU A 33 2.16 8.99 -7.44
CA LEU A 33 2.65 8.14 -8.53
C LEU A 33 4.18 7.97 -8.54
N ASP A 34 4.90 8.94 -7.98
CA ASP A 34 6.36 8.99 -7.87
C ASP A 34 6.87 8.56 -6.48
N ALA A 35 6.01 7.98 -5.63
CA ALA A 35 6.40 7.54 -4.30
C ALA A 35 7.46 6.43 -4.36
N SER A 36 8.59 6.66 -3.68
CA SER A 36 9.66 5.66 -3.60
C SER A 36 9.28 4.48 -2.70
N PRO A 37 9.78 3.26 -2.98
CA PRO A 37 9.54 2.09 -2.14
C PRO A 37 9.91 2.33 -0.67
N GLU A 38 11.04 3.00 -0.41
CA GLU A 38 11.48 3.32 0.95
C GLU A 38 10.49 4.21 1.70
N SER A 39 9.89 5.19 1.02
CA SER A 39 8.92 6.10 1.64
C SER A 39 7.65 5.35 2.03
N LEU A 40 7.19 4.44 1.17
CA LEU A 40 6.03 3.59 1.42
C LEU A 40 6.27 2.63 2.59
N VAL A 41 7.46 2.02 2.66
CA VAL A 41 7.87 1.20 3.80
C VAL A 41 7.87 2.01 5.10
N LYS A 42 8.45 3.22 5.10
CA LYS A 42 8.49 4.10 6.27
C LYS A 42 7.08 4.45 6.77
N VAL A 43 6.14 4.71 5.87
CA VAL A 43 4.74 4.97 6.23
C VAL A 43 4.11 3.74 6.89
N GLY A 44 4.27 2.55 6.30
CA GLY A 44 3.79 1.30 6.90
C GLY A 44 4.37 1.05 8.30
N GLN A 45 5.68 1.27 8.48
CA GLN A 45 6.36 1.11 9.77
C GLN A 45 5.88 2.13 10.81
N ALA A 46 5.67 3.38 10.40
CA ALA A 46 5.13 4.41 11.30
C ALA A 46 3.72 4.05 11.77
N ILE A 47 2.87 3.59 10.85
CA ILE A 47 1.50 3.15 11.15
C ILE A 47 1.51 1.93 12.07
N SER A 48 2.41 0.96 11.86
CA SER A 48 2.50 -0.23 12.72
C SER A 48 2.93 0.15 14.14
N LYS A 49 3.94 1.02 14.28
CA LYS A 49 4.39 1.53 15.60
C LYS A 49 3.30 2.25 16.36
N LEU A 50 2.51 3.11 15.70
CA LEU A 50 1.42 3.86 16.33
C LEU A 50 0.30 2.95 16.84
N GLN A 51 0.09 1.80 16.19
CA GLN A 51 -0.97 0.87 16.57
C GLN A 51 -0.48 -0.28 17.46
N GLY A 52 0.83 -0.39 17.70
CA GLY A 52 1.43 -1.51 18.44
C GLY A 52 1.43 -2.82 17.66
N ASP A 53 1.50 -2.75 16.33
CA ASP A 53 1.42 -3.90 15.42
C ASP A 53 2.73 -4.11 14.65
N GLU A 54 2.89 -5.30 14.07
CA GLU A 54 3.99 -5.63 13.17
C GLU A 54 3.58 -5.38 11.71
N LEU A 55 4.38 -4.66 10.94
CA LEU A 55 4.19 -4.57 9.49
C LEU A 55 4.71 -5.85 8.83
N ALA A 56 3.82 -6.69 8.33
CA ALA A 56 4.17 -7.99 7.78
C ALA A 56 4.39 -7.98 6.26
N ALA A 57 3.60 -7.20 5.52
CA ALA A 57 3.70 -7.10 4.07
C ALA A 57 3.12 -5.79 3.56
N LEU A 58 3.52 -5.40 2.36
CA LEU A 58 2.94 -4.27 1.62
C LEU A 58 2.94 -4.55 0.12
N THR A 59 1.87 -4.12 -0.56
CA THR A 59 1.66 -4.35 -2.00
C THR A 59 1.27 -3.03 -2.66
N LEU A 60 2.07 -2.59 -3.62
CA LEU A 60 1.75 -1.45 -4.48
C LEU A 60 0.83 -1.89 -5.62
N VAL A 61 -0.28 -1.19 -5.82
CA VAL A 61 -1.24 -1.45 -6.89
C VAL A 61 -1.33 -0.22 -7.78
N GLN A 62 -0.95 -0.38 -9.05
CA GLN A 62 -0.96 0.68 -10.06
C GLN A 62 -1.94 0.35 -11.18
N LYS A 63 -2.82 1.31 -11.50
CA LYS A 63 -3.77 1.19 -12.60
C LYS A 63 -3.31 2.04 -13.76
N HIS A 64 -3.25 1.44 -14.95
CA HIS A 64 -2.84 2.11 -16.17
C HIS A 64 -4.00 2.11 -17.17
N ASN A 65 -4.26 3.26 -17.78
CA ASN A 65 -5.18 3.38 -18.90
C ASN A 65 -4.46 3.00 -20.19
N LEU A 66 -5.12 2.20 -21.02
CA LEU A 66 -4.67 1.87 -22.38
C LEU A 66 -5.44 2.73 -23.36
N THR A 67 -4.75 3.55 -24.14
CA THR A 67 -5.36 4.27 -25.26
C THR A 67 -5.12 3.53 -26.57
N LEU A 68 -6.22 3.26 -27.26
CA LEU A 68 -6.25 2.81 -28.65
C LEU A 68 -6.17 4.06 -29.53
N ALA A 69 -5.25 4.05 -30.50
CA ALA A 69 -5.07 5.15 -31.44
C ALA A 69 -6.15 5.11 -32.52
#